data_AF-A0AAD9PL24-F1
#
_entry.id   AF-A0AAD9PL24-F1
#
_cell.length_a   1.000
_cell.length_b   1.000
_cell.length_c   1.000
_cell.angle_alpha   90.00
_cell.angle_beta   90.00
_cell.angle_gamma   90.00
#
_symmetry.space_group_name_H-M   'P 1'
#
loop_
_entity.id
_entity.type
_entity.pdbx_description
1 polymer ?
#
loop_
_entity_poly.entity_id
_entity_poly.type
_entity_poly.pdbx_seq_one_letter_code
_entity_poly.pdbx_strand_id
1 'polypeptide(L)'
;MHASLDICGNTVGLYYARCNLGLMHDDLMTEREPLVERALELLPKDLKIARFRRIARALHISMLRLYLPLEDQNYDPFVPYLAPYIEEAKFQIQEEEELLGYHPIDRRLFCGGTTGFGDLEPGMHFLTSLPNLYGAAIGHQKKH
;
A
#
# COMPACT_ATOMS: atom_id res chain seq x y z
N MET A 1 -25.04 32.46 7.63
CA MET A 1 -24.58 31.29 8.44
C MET A 1 -24.20 30.22 7.42
N HIS A 2 -22.99 30.33 6.88
CA HIS A 2 -21.85 29.44 7.19
C HIS A 2 -22.15 27.99 6.75
N ALA A 3 -21.70 27.60 5.56
CA ALA A 3 -20.49 26.78 5.34
C ALA A 3 -20.73 25.33 5.82
N SER A 4 -20.77 24.27 5.03
CA SER A 4 -19.97 23.96 3.84
C SER A 4 -20.71 22.83 3.09
N LEU A 5 -21.44 23.19 2.04
CA LEU A 5 -21.80 22.22 1.00
C LEU A 5 -20.66 22.24 -0.02
N ASP A 6 -20.30 21.08 -0.56
CA ASP A 6 -19.42 20.92 -1.72
C ASP A 6 -17.90 20.78 -1.44
N ILE A 7 -17.48 19.71 -0.75
CA ILE A 7 -16.08 19.19 -0.81
C ILE A 7 -15.95 17.95 -1.72
N CYS A 8 -17.04 17.38 -2.23
CA CYS A 8 -16.97 16.18 -3.08
C CYS A 8 -17.24 16.50 -4.55
N GLY A 9 -16.24 17.04 -5.25
CA GLY A 9 -16.30 17.31 -6.70
C GLY A 9 -15.79 16.14 -7.56
N ASN A 10 -16.64 15.69 -8.47
CA ASN A 10 -16.37 14.95 -9.73
C ASN A 10 -16.00 13.44 -9.72
N THR A 11 -16.07 12.76 -8.58
CA THR A 11 -16.11 11.28 -8.47
C THR A 11 -17.34 10.82 -7.65
N VAL A 12 -18.37 11.65 -7.68
CA VAL A 12 -19.51 11.76 -6.75
C VAL A 12 -20.27 10.48 -6.37
N GLY A 13 -20.31 9.46 -7.24
CA GLY A 13 -21.09 8.23 -6.98
C GLY A 13 -20.49 7.30 -5.92
N LEU A 14 -19.16 7.15 -5.91
CA LEU A 14 -18.46 6.24 -4.98
C LEU A 14 -18.27 6.86 -3.58
N TYR A 15 -18.27 8.19 -3.48
CA TYR A 15 -18.12 8.90 -2.21
C TYR A 15 -19.41 8.88 -1.38
N TYR A 16 -20.56 9.17 -2.01
CA TYR A 16 -21.86 9.09 -1.32
C TYR A 16 -22.16 7.66 -0.82
N ALA A 17 -21.80 6.64 -1.62
CA ALA A 17 -21.96 5.24 -1.21
C ALA A 17 -21.16 4.87 0.05
N ARG A 18 -20.05 5.57 0.33
CA ARG A 18 -19.16 5.27 1.45
C ARG A 18 -19.66 5.82 2.78
N CYS A 19 -20.14 7.06 2.79
CA CYS A 19 -20.76 7.69 3.96
C CYS A 19 -22.00 6.91 4.41
N ASN A 20 -22.76 6.37 3.45
CA ASN A 20 -23.94 5.56 3.71
C ASN A 20 -23.63 4.22 4.42
N LEU A 21 -22.37 3.76 4.40
CA LEU A 21 -21.94 2.50 5.01
C LEU A 21 -21.19 2.68 6.33
N GLY A 22 -20.77 3.90 6.70
CA GLY A 22 -20.02 4.13 7.93
C GLY A 22 -18.51 3.85 7.83
N LEU A 23 -17.95 3.81 6.61
CA LEU A 23 -16.52 3.57 6.38
C LEU A 23 -15.71 4.86 6.33
N MET A 24 -14.48 4.80 6.86
CA MET A 24 -13.46 5.84 6.67
C MET A 24 -12.65 5.58 5.40
N HIS A 25 -11.98 6.61 4.86
CA HIS A 25 -11.16 6.48 3.65
C HIS A 25 -10.06 5.41 3.82
N ASP A 26 -9.35 5.44 4.95
CA ASP A 26 -8.25 4.52 5.26
C ASP A 26 -8.69 3.06 5.45
N ASP A 27 -9.98 2.81 5.71
CA ASP A 27 -10.54 1.45 5.88
C ASP A 27 -10.53 0.66 4.55
N LEU A 28 -10.38 1.34 3.42
CA LEU A 28 -10.42 0.73 2.08
C LEU A 28 -9.05 0.31 1.55
N MET A 29 -7.99 0.69 2.26
CA MET A 29 -6.64 0.25 1.93
C MET A 29 -6.58 -1.29 2.01
N THR A 30 -5.96 -1.90 1.00
CA THR A 30 -5.93 -3.36 0.89
C THR A 30 -4.87 -3.92 1.83
N GLU A 31 -5.28 -4.80 2.75
CA GLU A 31 -4.39 -5.43 3.74
C GLU A 31 -3.34 -6.37 3.12
N ARG A 32 -3.48 -6.69 1.82
CA ARG A 32 -2.51 -7.52 1.06
C ARG A 32 -1.25 -6.76 0.66
N GLU A 33 -1.27 -5.43 0.72
CA GLU A 33 -0.09 -4.62 0.45
C GLU A 33 0.84 -4.70 1.67
N PRO A 34 2.12 -5.06 1.51
CA PRO A 34 3.03 -5.27 2.63
C PRO A 34 3.22 -4.00 3.47
N LEU A 35 3.12 -2.83 2.84
CA LEU A 35 3.18 -1.54 3.52
C LEU A 35 1.99 -1.34 4.48
N VAL A 36 0.77 -1.64 4.00
CA VAL A 36 -0.46 -1.51 4.79
C VAL A 36 -0.50 -2.55 5.90
N GLU A 37 -0.05 -3.78 5.62
CA GLU A 37 0.09 -4.86 6.62
C GLU A 37 0.97 -4.41 7.79
N ARG A 38 2.17 -3.88 7.50
CA ARG A 38 3.09 -3.32 8.51
C ARG A 38 2.48 -2.14 9.27
N ALA A 39 1.84 -1.21 8.58
CA ALA A 39 1.17 -0.07 9.23
C ALA A 39 0.04 -0.54 10.18
N LEU A 40 -0.69 -1.59 9.80
CA LEU A 40 -1.69 -2.21 10.67
C LEU A 40 -1.05 -2.89 11.86
N GLU A 41 0.13 -3.51 11.76
CA GLU A 41 0.85 -4.07 12.92
C GLU A 41 1.19 -3.01 13.97
N LEU A 42 1.64 -1.83 13.54
CA LEU A 42 2.01 -0.69 14.40
C LEU A 42 0.82 -0.02 15.11
N LEU A 43 -0.38 -0.11 14.52
CA LEU A 43 -1.57 0.59 15.02
C LEU A 43 -1.95 0.14 16.46
N PRO A 44 -2.33 1.06 17.37
CA PRO A 44 -2.78 0.70 18.71
C PRO A 44 -4.07 -0.11 18.68
N LYS A 45 -4.26 -0.94 19.72
CA LYS A 45 -5.38 -1.91 19.81
C LYS A 45 -6.75 -1.24 19.71
N ASP A 46 -6.92 -0.05 20.28
CA ASP A 46 -8.20 0.66 20.28
C ASP A 46 -8.63 1.08 18.86
N LEU A 47 -7.68 1.62 18.08
CA LEU A 47 -7.92 2.01 16.68
C LEU A 47 -8.15 0.78 15.79
N LYS A 48 -7.42 -0.32 16.03
CA LYS A 48 -7.66 -1.61 15.37
C LYS A 48 -9.08 -2.13 15.58
N ILE A 49 -9.55 -2.12 16.83
CA ILE A 49 -10.91 -2.56 17.18
C ILE A 49 -11.95 -1.63 16.56
N ALA A 50 -11.73 -0.31 16.58
CA ALA A 50 -12.62 0.66 15.96
C ALA A 50 -12.74 0.44 14.44
N ARG A 51 -11.60 0.23 13.75
CA ARG A 51 -11.55 -0.14 12.32
C ARG A 51 -12.33 -1.42 12.05
N PHE A 52 -12.08 -2.48 12.80
CA PHE A 52 -12.78 -3.75 12.65
C PHE A 52 -14.30 -3.60 12.80
N ARG A 53 -14.76 -2.85 13.80
CA ARG A 53 -16.19 -2.57 14.03
C ARG A 53 -16.84 -1.83 12.86
N ARG A 54 -16.14 -0.84 12.28
CA ARG A 54 -16.65 -0.11 11.10
C ARG A 54 -16.77 -1.02 9.88
N ILE A 55 -15.73 -1.80 9.59
CA ILE A 55 -15.72 -2.73 8.45
C ILE A 55 -16.81 -3.80 8.61
N ALA A 56 -16.94 -4.40 9.80
CA ALA A 56 -17.97 -5.40 10.08
C ALA A 56 -19.39 -4.83 9.92
N ARG A 57 -19.61 -3.60 10.42
CA ARG A 57 -20.89 -2.88 10.25
C ARG A 57 -21.18 -2.60 8.77
N ALA A 58 -20.21 -2.07 8.05
CA ALA A 58 -20.35 -1.76 6.63
C ALA A 58 -20.65 -3.02 5.80
N LEU A 59 -19.99 -4.13 6.12
CA LEU A 59 -20.25 -5.43 5.49
C LEU A 59 -21.69 -5.90 5.77
N HIS A 60 -22.16 -5.79 7.02
CA HIS A 60 -23.54 -6.12 7.39
C HIS A 60 -24.58 -5.29 6.63
N ILE A 61 -24.42 -3.96 6.61
CA ILE A 61 -25.34 -3.03 5.94
C ILE A 61 -25.31 -3.25 4.42
N SER A 62 -24.11 -3.46 3.85
CA SER A 62 -23.92 -3.76 2.43
C SER A 62 -24.60 -5.05 2.01
N MET A 63 -24.47 -6.11 2.81
CA MET A 63 -25.15 -7.39 2.55
C MET A 63 -26.68 -7.24 2.55
N LEU A 64 -27.22 -6.43 3.47
CA LEU A 64 -28.66 -6.16 3.55
C LEU A 64 -29.17 -5.15 2.52
N ARG A 65 -28.27 -4.51 1.75
CA ARG A 65 -28.60 -3.39 0.84
C ARG A 65 -29.33 -2.24 1.55
N LEU A 66 -28.98 -2.02 2.82
CA LEU A 66 -29.52 -0.95 3.65
C LEU A 66 -28.55 0.23 3.69
N TYR A 67 -28.97 1.30 4.39
CA TYR A 67 -28.14 2.46 4.69
C TYR A 67 -28.02 2.62 6.20
N LEU A 68 -26.91 3.21 6.65
CA LEU A 68 -26.71 3.58 8.05
C LEU A 68 -27.74 4.64 8.48
N PRO A 69 -28.26 4.65 9.73
CA PRO A 69 -29.17 5.70 10.19
C PRO A 69 -28.51 7.09 10.16
N LEU A 70 -29.30 8.14 9.90
CA LEU A 70 -28.81 9.51 9.70
C LEU A 70 -28.01 10.07 10.89
N GLU A 71 -28.36 9.69 12.12
CA GLU A 71 -27.63 10.09 13.34
C GLU A 71 -26.17 9.62 13.33
N ASP A 72 -25.94 8.39 12.83
CA ASP A 72 -24.61 7.77 12.74
C ASP A 72 -23.85 8.16 11.46
N GLN A 73 -24.51 8.80 10.49
CA GLN A 73 -23.86 9.28 9.25
C GLN A 73 -23.08 10.58 9.44
N ASN A 74 -23.20 11.24 10.60
CA ASN A 74 -22.51 12.49 10.88
C ASN A 74 -21.07 12.25 11.37
N TYR A 75 -20.19 11.87 10.44
CA TYR A 75 -18.76 11.74 10.69
C TYR A 75 -17.96 12.25 9.49
N ASP A 76 -16.72 12.70 9.73
CA ASP A 76 -15.80 13.07 8.66
C ASP A 76 -15.04 11.82 8.16
N PRO A 77 -15.29 11.35 6.92
CA PRO A 77 -14.64 10.15 6.39
C PRO A 77 -13.17 10.35 6.02
N PHE A 78 -12.66 11.58 5.98
CA PHE A 78 -11.32 11.92 5.50
C PHE A 78 -10.28 12.13 6.60
N VAL A 79 -10.62 11.84 7.86
CA VAL A 79 -9.65 11.87 8.95
C VAL A 79 -8.60 10.77 8.72
N PRO A 80 -7.32 11.13 8.46
CA PRO A 80 -6.29 10.17 8.09
C PRO A 80 -5.64 9.58 9.34
N TYR A 81 -6.25 8.55 9.92
CA TYR A 81 -5.75 7.91 11.15
C TYR A 81 -4.61 6.93 10.88
N LEU A 82 -4.49 6.42 9.65
CA LEU A 82 -3.48 5.41 9.26
C LEU A 82 -2.21 6.04 8.68
N ALA A 83 -2.30 7.27 8.14
CA ALA A 83 -1.18 8.00 7.53
C ALA A 83 0.12 8.03 8.35
N PRO A 84 0.12 8.38 9.67
CA PRO A 84 1.38 8.43 10.42
C PRO A 84 2.06 7.05 10.54
N TYR A 85 1.30 5.97 10.63
CA TYR A 85 1.84 4.61 10.71
C TYR A 85 2.31 4.09 9.35
N ILE A 86 1.72 4.58 8.26
CA ILE A 86 2.20 4.28 6.90
C ILE A 86 3.55 4.95 6.67
N GLU A 87 3.73 6.19 7.11
CA GLU A 87 5.02 6.89 7.02
C GLU A 87 6.10 6.14 7.83
N GLU A 88 5.80 5.75 9.07
CA GLU A 88 6.71 4.94 9.89
C GLU A 88 7.05 3.59 9.23
N ALA A 89 6.07 2.89 8.68
CA ALA A 89 6.30 1.63 7.97
C ALA A 89 7.16 1.82 6.70
N LYS A 90 7.02 2.95 5.99
CA LYS A 90 7.90 3.27 4.84
C LYS A 90 9.34 3.44 5.28
N PHE A 91 9.59 4.17 6.37
CA PHE A 91 10.93 4.35 6.91
C PHE A 91 11.56 3.02 7.32
N GLN A 92 10.82 2.15 8.01
CA GLN A 92 11.32 0.83 8.41
C GLN A 92 11.68 -0.05 7.20
N ILE A 93 10.82 -0.08 6.17
CA ILE A 93 11.09 -0.87 4.95
C ILE A 93 12.31 -0.31 4.20
N GLN A 94 12.45 1.01 4.13
CA GLN A 94 13.60 1.64 3.48
C GLN A 94 14.91 1.33 4.22
N GLU A 95 14.91 1.40 5.55
CA GLU A 95 16.08 1.04 6.37
C GLU A 95 16.45 -0.45 6.21
N GLU A 96 15.46 -1.35 6.18
CA GLU A 96 15.66 -2.78 5.93
C GLU A 96 16.25 -3.04 4.53
N GLU A 97 15.79 -2.32 3.51
CA GLU A 97 16.29 -2.43 2.14
C GLU A 97 17.75 -1.96 2.02
N GLU A 98 18.07 -0.80 2.60
CA GLU A 98 19.42 -0.21 2.56
C GLU A 98 20.46 -1.05 3.35
N LEU A 99 20.05 -1.66 4.47
CA LEU A 99 20.96 -2.40 5.34
C LEU A 99 21.06 -3.89 4.99
N LEU A 100 19.95 -4.52 4.61
CA LEU A 100 19.86 -5.97 4.43
C LEU A 100 19.69 -6.38 2.97
N GLY A 101 19.47 -5.44 2.04
CA GLY A 101 19.11 -5.75 0.65
C GLY A 101 17.79 -6.51 0.54
N TYR A 102 16.94 -6.42 1.57
CA TYR A 102 15.67 -7.15 1.65
C TYR A 102 14.52 -6.23 1.24
N HIS A 103 13.75 -6.63 0.23
CA HIS A 103 12.54 -5.94 -0.15
C HIS A 103 11.30 -6.82 0.06
N PRO A 104 10.26 -6.37 0.80
CA PRO A 104 9.14 -7.23 1.21
C PRO A 104 8.26 -7.73 0.05
N ILE A 105 8.33 -7.10 -1.14
CA ILE A 105 7.61 -7.55 -2.34
C ILE A 105 8.30 -8.77 -2.99
N ASP A 106 9.59 -8.97 -2.74
CA ASP A 106 10.39 -10.05 -3.33
C ASP A 106 10.00 -11.43 -2.77
N ARG A 107 9.19 -11.45 -1.69
CA ARG A 107 8.57 -12.67 -1.15
C ARG A 107 7.76 -13.48 -2.19
N ARG A 108 7.30 -12.87 -3.29
CA ARG A 108 6.48 -13.55 -4.31
C ARG A 108 7.22 -13.95 -5.59
N LEU A 109 8.49 -13.58 -5.76
CA LEU A 109 9.28 -13.85 -6.97
C LEU A 109 10.34 -14.94 -6.79
N PHE A 110 10.21 -15.80 -5.78
CA PHE A 110 10.92 -17.08 -5.72
C PHE A 110 9.96 -18.24 -6.03
N CYS A 111 9.42 -18.28 -7.25
CA CYS A 111 9.21 -19.59 -7.86
C CYS A 111 10.61 -20.07 -8.23
N GLY A 112 11.14 -21.02 -7.46
CA GLY A 112 12.31 -21.81 -7.84
C GLY A 112 12.01 -22.52 -9.16
N GLY A 113 12.22 -21.80 -10.27
CA GLY A 113 12.20 -22.34 -11.61
C GLY A 113 13.49 -23.10 -11.79
N THR A 114 13.36 -24.39 -12.09
CA THR A 114 14.42 -25.33 -12.47
C THR A 114 15.08 -24.97 -13.81
N THR A 115 15.32 -23.69 -14.07
CA THR A 115 16.12 -23.16 -15.17
C THR A 115 17.19 -22.31 -14.53
N GLY A 116 18.41 -22.83 -14.48
CA GLY A 116 19.58 -22.21 -13.83
C GLY A 116 19.98 -20.88 -14.45
N PHE A 117 19.17 -19.86 -14.22
CA PHE A 117 19.43 -18.43 -14.35
C PHE A 117 18.65 -17.76 -13.21
N GLY A 118 19.13 -18.03 -12.00
CA GLY A 118 18.80 -17.23 -10.83
C GLY A 118 19.64 -15.97 -10.92
N ASP A 119 19.02 -14.86 -11.32
CA ASP A 119 19.67 -13.57 -11.22
C ASP A 119 19.82 -13.25 -9.73
N LEU A 120 21.08 -13.31 -9.33
CA LEU A 120 21.63 -13.01 -8.03
C LEU A 120 21.74 -11.48 -7.91
N GLU A 121 21.43 -10.97 -6.71
CA GLU A 121 21.70 -9.61 -6.20
C GLU A 121 20.65 -8.52 -6.47
N PRO A 122 20.26 -7.75 -5.43
CA PRO A 122 19.40 -6.58 -5.57
C PRO A 122 20.15 -5.49 -6.34
N GLY A 123 19.61 -5.08 -7.49
CA GLY A 123 20.12 -3.95 -8.28
C GLY A 123 20.43 -4.24 -9.75
N MET A 124 20.29 -5.47 -10.24
CA MET A 124 20.50 -5.77 -11.66
C MET A 124 19.18 -5.93 -12.41
N HIS A 125 18.75 -4.84 -13.06
CA HIS A 125 17.75 -4.93 -14.11
C HIS A 125 18.32 -5.71 -15.30
N PHE A 126 17.48 -6.49 -15.97
CA PHE A 126 17.70 -7.30 -17.18
C PHE A 126 18.66 -6.74 -18.26
N LEU A 127 18.89 -5.42 -18.31
CA LEU A 127 19.75 -4.77 -19.30
C LEU A 127 21.25 -4.84 -18.99
N THR A 128 21.64 -5.37 -17.83
CA THR A 128 23.05 -5.49 -17.40
C THR A 128 23.61 -6.92 -17.50
N SER A 129 22.77 -7.92 -17.77
CA SER A 129 23.14 -9.34 -17.88
C SER A 129 23.42 -9.81 -19.31
N LEU A 130 23.48 -8.90 -20.30
CA LEU A 130 24.02 -9.18 -21.62
C LEU A 130 25.48 -8.71 -21.70
N PRO A 131 26.47 -9.48 -21.20
CA PRO A 131 27.81 -9.28 -21.70
C PRO A 131 27.76 -9.69 -23.17
N ASN A 132 28.02 -8.73 -24.06
CA ASN A 132 28.33 -8.95 -25.48
C ASN A 132 27.19 -8.85 -26.52
N LEU A 133 26.29 -7.85 -26.44
CA LEU A 133 25.46 -7.44 -27.60
C LEU A 133 25.90 -6.11 -28.26
N TYR A 134 26.92 -5.42 -27.72
CA TYR A 134 27.59 -4.34 -28.45
C TYR A 134 29.11 -4.58 -28.40
N GLY A 135 29.66 -5.01 -29.53
CA GLY A 135 31.09 -5.02 -29.74
C GLY A 135 31.63 -3.59 -29.62
N ALA A 136 32.34 -3.30 -28.55
CA ALA A 136 33.22 -2.15 -28.46
C ALA A 136 34.59 -2.63 -28.01
N ALA A 137 35.46 -2.80 -29.00
CA ALA A 137 36.89 -2.90 -28.80
C ALA A 137 37.39 -1.69 -27.99
N ILE A 138 37.76 -1.90 -26.73
CA ILE A 138 38.65 -0.98 -26.02
C ILE A 138 39.70 -1.83 -25.30
N GLY A 139 40.64 -2.35 -26.08
CA GLY A 139 41.94 -2.72 -25.55
C GLY A 139 42.72 -1.45 -25.25
N HIS A 140 43.12 -1.25 -24.00
CA HIS A 140 44.14 -0.26 -23.67
C HIS A 140 45.12 -0.84 -22.63
N GLN A 141 46.09 -1.60 -23.11
CA GLN A 141 47.30 -1.96 -22.35
C GLN A 141 48.14 -0.68 -22.17
N LYS A 142 48.59 -0.39 -20.95
CA LYS A 142 49.49 0.75 -20.67
C LYS A 142 50.91 0.40 -21.11
N LYS A 143 51.57 1.34 -21.80
CA LYS A 143 52.97 1.32 -22.23
C LYS A 143 53.90 1.42 -21.00
N HIS A 144 54.84 0.50 -20.79
CA HIS A 144 56.22 0.54 -21.29
C HIS A 144 56.96 -0.75 -20.92
#